data_AF-A0A832MRP6-F1
#
_entry.id   AF-A0A832MRP6-F1
#
_cell.length_a   1.000
_cell.length_b   1.000
_cell.length_c   1.000
_cell.angle_alpha   90.00
_cell.angle_beta   90.00
_cell.angle_gamma   90.00
#
_symmetry.space_group_name_H-M   'P 1'
#
loop_
_entity.id
_entity.type
_entity.pdbx_description
1 polymer ?
#
loop_
_entity_poly.entity_id
_entity_poly.type
_entity_poly.pdbx_seq_one_letter_code
_entity_poly.pdbx_strand_id
1 'polypeptide(L)'
;MAALYVSHVLLLLSILFIPSVSFSHMDVWLKNEMGERITPSHNRLEPYSPRRTCGGCHDYRAITSGYHFTQGFDVMKDGYNPKQPWVLSPGMFGRWLPTAATGRISPKRNPNPRTFDLSTFDWIGRGGKFSTKDKLISSACGFCHPGGGPMEFGRDQQGRADYTRNLIMGEREKWPAFDGDYSSLDTPEGKSLFSLTGVVEADCLICHLAGYDIKERNKQLSKRNYRWAATAGARMGVVRGAIFTYNHPDKGPSENDSYRGSWNLEKRPTVEYHWDDRKLFTPEGRLKGNIISKSVSYRNCLACHDLGERKNTGTIISPTRDIHLHYGLNCTDCHGLVGKTKMERLTHQIAKGHSSTNTVRDDLDGKDMKTCLDCHIEGNYTPKRPTLPPQAKNPFSTHSRIFSGYRFHTYLLDCMACHAPKRSGRALLLLDMSQGHEETYVAEQMELIKTEGDFLLEAPSPWSPWMMRSSQYCSGVPKWLMWFGNELKTELYPIPLRFVAQALKAEKMARKPIAKEGDIMRILKRLEKMGFVKPVYVADRLFRVSGNRLNSSPLTSPPTYYPVVHGVEEKGALRSCQSCHSPKAPFFNRMELVNPRGFLLQDYPVMKEPNARPQYKSWGLKQIPAGD
;
A
#
# COMPACT_ATOMS: atom_id res chain seq x y z
N MET A 1 50.28 50.62 -39.53
CA MET A 1 49.83 49.31 -40.04
C MET A 1 49.43 48.46 -38.86
N ALA A 2 48.16 48.60 -38.49
CA ALA A 2 47.49 47.85 -37.44
C ALA A 2 46.44 46.96 -38.10
N ALA A 3 46.03 45.92 -37.37
CA ALA A 3 44.98 44.96 -37.68
C ALA A 3 45.38 43.83 -38.64
N LEU A 4 45.48 42.60 -38.11
CA LEU A 4 44.94 41.35 -38.69
C LEU A 4 45.54 40.08 -38.03
N TYR A 5 45.53 39.93 -36.69
CA TYR A 5 45.85 38.62 -36.07
C TYR A 5 45.11 38.35 -34.74
N VAL A 6 43.88 38.85 -34.60
CA VAL A 6 42.98 38.47 -33.48
C VAL A 6 41.59 38.21 -34.06
N SER A 7 41.41 37.15 -34.84
CA SER A 7 40.06 36.82 -35.32
C SER A 7 39.78 35.33 -35.58
N HIS A 8 40.66 34.40 -35.18
CA HIS A 8 40.44 32.96 -35.48
C HIS A 8 40.40 32.05 -34.23
N VAL A 9 40.57 32.58 -33.02
CA VAL A 9 40.44 31.78 -31.77
C VAL A 9 39.11 32.00 -31.05
N LEU A 10 38.34 33.04 -31.42
CA LEU A 10 37.03 33.34 -30.84
C LEU A 10 35.82 32.73 -31.58
N LEU A 11 36.03 32.10 -32.75
CA LEU A 11 34.94 31.55 -33.56
C LEU A 11 34.67 30.04 -33.34
N LEU A 12 35.44 29.37 -32.48
CA LEU A 12 35.30 27.93 -32.18
C LEU A 12 34.72 27.64 -30.78
N LEU A 13 34.48 28.66 -29.96
CA LEU A 13 33.91 28.53 -28.60
C LEU A 13 32.40 28.82 -28.53
N SER A 14 31.75 29.18 -29.64
CA SER A 14 30.33 29.55 -29.69
C SER A 14 29.39 28.44 -30.19
N ILE A 15 29.87 27.23 -30.45
CA ILE A 15 29.03 26.10 -30.95
C ILE A 15 28.66 25.08 -29.84
N LEU A 16 29.05 25.30 -28.57
CA LEU A 16 28.76 24.38 -27.47
C LEU A 16 27.67 24.89 -26.50
N PHE A 17 26.57 25.42 -27.01
CA PHE A 17 25.32 25.49 -26.26
C PHE A 17 24.14 25.29 -27.21
N ILE A 18 23.94 24.05 -27.67
CA ILE A 18 22.61 23.62 -28.10
C ILE A 18 21.82 23.50 -26.79
N PRO A 19 20.86 24.40 -26.48
CA PRO A 19 19.98 24.17 -25.35
C PRO A 19 19.34 22.80 -25.57
N SER A 20 19.54 21.89 -24.63
CA SER A 20 18.80 20.63 -24.61
C SER A 20 17.32 21.01 -24.65
N VAL A 21 16.66 20.80 -25.79
CA VAL A 21 15.24 21.06 -25.95
C VAL A 21 14.53 20.18 -24.93
N SER A 22 14.15 20.77 -23.80
CA SER A 22 13.41 20.03 -22.79
C SER A 22 12.07 19.70 -23.44
N PHE A 23 11.84 18.42 -23.71
CA PHE A 23 10.55 17.97 -24.19
C PHE A 23 9.49 18.35 -23.16
N SER A 24 8.69 19.36 -23.47
CA SER A 24 7.49 19.73 -22.72
C SER A 24 6.30 19.09 -23.40
N HIS A 25 5.37 18.54 -22.63
CA HIS A 25 4.08 18.16 -23.17
C HIS A 25 3.39 19.40 -23.77
N MET A 26 2.52 19.20 -24.75
CA MET A 26 1.69 20.28 -25.31
C MET A 26 0.52 20.65 -24.38
N ASP A 27 -0.04 21.84 -24.52
CA ASP A 27 -1.23 22.23 -23.75
C ASP A 27 -2.47 21.44 -24.17
N VAL A 28 -3.29 21.02 -23.18
CA VAL A 28 -4.38 20.05 -23.38
C VAL A 28 -5.73 20.65 -23.00
N TRP A 29 -6.74 20.40 -23.82
CA TRP A 29 -8.13 20.67 -23.45
C TRP A 29 -8.63 19.64 -22.45
N LEU A 30 -9.11 20.10 -21.29
CA LEU A 30 -9.83 19.25 -20.35
C LEU A 30 -11.16 18.80 -20.96
N LYS A 31 -11.56 17.57 -20.66
CA LYS A 31 -12.84 17.00 -21.08
C LYS A 31 -13.59 16.36 -19.92
N ASN A 32 -14.92 16.43 -19.94
CA ASN A 32 -15.80 15.72 -19.02
C ASN A 32 -15.91 14.21 -19.38
N GLU A 33 -16.70 13.45 -18.62
CA GLU A 33 -16.91 12.01 -18.85
C GLU A 33 -17.56 11.70 -20.22
N MET A 34 -18.35 12.64 -20.75
CA MET A 34 -18.98 12.58 -22.07
C MET A 34 -18.02 12.90 -23.22
N GLY A 35 -16.81 13.40 -22.91
CA GLY A 35 -15.80 13.79 -23.90
C GLY A 35 -15.93 15.23 -24.42
N GLU A 36 -16.83 16.01 -23.84
CA GLU A 36 -17.05 17.42 -24.17
C GLU A 36 -16.00 18.29 -23.46
N ARG A 37 -15.65 19.43 -24.06
CA ARG A 37 -14.63 20.33 -23.53
C ARG A 37 -15.12 21.04 -22.26
N ILE A 38 -14.23 21.15 -21.29
CA ILE A 38 -14.39 22.01 -20.12
C ILE A 38 -13.58 23.27 -20.36
N THR A 39 -14.24 24.43 -20.26
CA THR A 39 -13.63 25.75 -20.48
C THR A 39 -14.16 26.74 -19.42
N PRO A 40 -13.62 27.97 -19.33
CA PRO A 40 -14.16 28.98 -18.42
C PRO A 40 -15.65 29.30 -18.61
N SER A 41 -16.19 29.10 -19.83
CA SER A 41 -17.57 29.41 -20.19
C SER A 41 -18.47 28.19 -20.43
N HIS A 42 -17.92 27.00 -20.63
CA HIS A 42 -18.67 25.77 -20.98
C HIS A 42 -18.28 24.61 -20.08
N ASN A 43 -19.27 23.85 -19.59
CA ASN A 43 -19.10 22.69 -18.69
C ASN A 43 -18.23 22.99 -17.45
N ARG A 44 -18.13 24.27 -17.04
CA ARG A 44 -17.22 24.79 -16.00
C ARG A 44 -17.42 24.20 -14.60
N LEU A 45 -18.54 23.52 -14.35
CA LEU A 45 -18.88 22.90 -13.06
C LEU A 45 -18.58 21.40 -13.03
N GLU A 46 -18.22 20.81 -14.17
CA GLU A 46 -18.01 19.37 -14.28
C GLU A 46 -16.57 18.97 -13.97
N PRO A 47 -16.35 17.78 -13.41
CA PRO A 47 -15.01 17.26 -13.20
C PRO A 47 -14.36 16.83 -14.52
N TYR A 48 -13.04 16.96 -14.59
CA TYR A 48 -12.29 16.44 -15.72
C TYR A 48 -12.22 14.90 -15.65
N SER A 49 -12.31 14.25 -16.80
CA SER A 49 -12.11 12.81 -16.99
C SER A 49 -10.67 12.56 -17.50
N PRO A 50 -9.80 11.89 -16.71
CA PRO A 50 -8.51 11.41 -17.20
C PRO A 50 -8.63 10.59 -18.50
N ARG A 51 -9.63 9.70 -18.59
CA ARG A 51 -9.84 8.82 -19.75
C ARG A 51 -10.15 9.61 -21.02
N ARG A 52 -11.00 10.63 -20.95
CA ARG A 52 -11.36 11.44 -22.12
C ARG A 52 -10.30 12.49 -22.45
N THR A 53 -9.66 13.05 -21.43
CA THR A 53 -8.63 14.09 -21.59
C THR A 53 -7.32 13.51 -22.09
N CYS A 54 -6.68 12.64 -21.31
CA CYS A 54 -5.38 12.05 -21.64
C CYS A 54 -5.52 10.92 -22.67
N GLY A 55 -6.57 10.10 -22.54
CA GLY A 55 -6.87 9.03 -23.50
C GLY A 55 -7.29 9.52 -24.90
N GLY A 56 -7.50 10.82 -25.07
CA GLY A 56 -7.67 11.43 -26.40
C GLY A 56 -6.37 11.50 -27.22
N CYS A 57 -5.20 11.43 -26.56
CA CYS A 57 -3.88 11.47 -27.21
C CYS A 57 -3.04 10.21 -26.95
N HIS A 58 -3.35 9.45 -25.90
CA HIS A 58 -2.64 8.25 -25.50
C HIS A 58 -3.58 7.04 -25.51
N ASP A 59 -3.04 5.84 -25.79
CA ASP A 59 -3.80 4.60 -25.65
C ASP A 59 -4.03 4.30 -24.15
N TYR A 60 -5.14 4.83 -23.64
CA TYR A 60 -5.55 4.68 -22.25
C TYR A 60 -5.67 3.20 -21.88
N ARG A 61 -6.21 2.34 -22.76
CA ARG A 61 -6.40 0.92 -22.47
C ARG A 61 -5.06 0.20 -22.33
N ALA A 62 -4.11 0.48 -23.22
CA ALA A 62 -2.77 -0.07 -23.11
C ALA A 62 -2.11 0.39 -21.80
N ILE A 63 -2.16 1.69 -21.49
CA ILE A 63 -1.58 2.26 -20.26
C ILE A 63 -2.18 1.62 -19.01
N THR A 64 -3.50 1.50 -18.93
CA THR A 64 -4.18 0.99 -17.73
C THR A 64 -4.14 -0.54 -17.59
N SER A 65 -3.46 -1.25 -18.50
CA SER A 65 -3.20 -2.69 -18.36
C SER A 65 -2.06 -3.00 -17.35
N GLY A 66 -1.34 -1.97 -16.91
CA GLY A 66 -0.33 -2.07 -15.87
C GLY A 66 -0.92 -2.57 -14.54
N TYR A 67 -0.21 -3.47 -13.84
CA TYR A 67 -0.76 -4.07 -12.61
C TYR A 67 -0.99 -3.09 -11.47
N HIS A 68 -0.39 -1.89 -11.53
CA HIS A 68 -0.71 -0.81 -10.59
C HIS A 68 -2.17 -0.35 -10.71
N PHE A 69 -2.73 -0.38 -11.93
CA PHE A 69 -4.12 -0.03 -12.22
C PHE A 69 -5.07 -1.22 -12.12
N THR A 70 -4.60 -2.45 -12.38
CA THR A 70 -5.48 -3.63 -12.31
C THR A 70 -5.50 -4.26 -10.92
N GLN A 71 -4.37 -4.27 -10.20
CA GLN A 71 -4.22 -4.94 -8.90
C GLN A 71 -4.76 -6.38 -8.89
N GLY A 72 -4.53 -7.12 -9.98
CA GLY A 72 -4.99 -8.51 -10.17
C GLY A 72 -6.42 -8.65 -10.70
N PHE A 73 -7.14 -7.54 -10.89
CA PHE A 73 -8.50 -7.54 -11.45
C PHE A 73 -8.58 -8.18 -12.84
N ASP A 74 -7.56 -8.00 -13.68
CA ASP A 74 -7.47 -8.54 -15.04
C ASP A 74 -7.52 -10.08 -15.10
N VAL A 75 -7.10 -10.76 -14.04
CA VAL A 75 -7.15 -12.23 -13.92
C VAL A 75 -8.13 -12.71 -12.85
N MET A 76 -8.91 -11.80 -12.27
CA MET A 76 -9.84 -12.10 -11.18
C MET A 76 -10.97 -13.03 -11.64
N LYS A 77 -11.43 -13.90 -10.74
CA LYS A 77 -12.68 -14.66 -10.88
C LYS A 77 -13.16 -15.17 -9.51
N ASP A 78 -14.45 -15.44 -9.40
CA ASP A 78 -14.94 -16.22 -8.26
C ASP A 78 -14.34 -17.64 -8.32
N GLY A 79 -13.78 -18.10 -7.20
CA GLY A 79 -13.04 -19.36 -7.15
C GLY A 79 -11.67 -19.32 -7.82
N TYR A 80 -11.05 -18.14 -7.96
CA TYR A 80 -9.67 -17.99 -8.47
C TYR A 80 -8.70 -18.94 -7.77
N ASN A 81 -8.68 -18.93 -6.43
CA ASN A 81 -7.96 -19.93 -5.65
C ASN A 81 -8.93 -21.04 -5.20
N PRO A 82 -8.81 -22.28 -5.72
CA PRO A 82 -9.73 -23.37 -5.38
C PRO A 82 -9.56 -23.87 -3.93
N LYS A 83 -8.39 -23.66 -3.31
CA LYS A 83 -8.14 -24.00 -1.91
C LYS A 83 -8.70 -22.92 -0.98
N GLN A 84 -8.55 -21.66 -1.37
CA GLN A 84 -9.02 -20.49 -0.62
C GLN A 84 -10.05 -19.69 -1.45
N PRO A 85 -11.33 -20.13 -1.54
CA PRO A 85 -12.31 -19.56 -2.46
C PRO A 85 -12.63 -18.07 -2.27
N TRP A 86 -12.23 -17.48 -1.14
CA TRP A 86 -12.35 -16.06 -0.85
C TRP A 86 -11.21 -15.21 -1.40
N VAL A 87 -10.14 -15.84 -1.90
CA VAL A 87 -9.08 -15.17 -2.65
C VAL A 87 -9.49 -15.19 -4.11
N LEU A 88 -9.87 -14.00 -4.61
CA LEU A 88 -10.47 -13.80 -5.93
C LEU A 88 -9.45 -13.37 -6.98
N SER A 89 -8.29 -12.91 -6.55
CA SER A 89 -7.18 -12.49 -7.43
C SER A 89 -5.84 -12.56 -6.67
N PRO A 90 -4.70 -12.42 -7.36
CA PRO A 90 -3.39 -12.37 -6.71
C PRO A 90 -3.04 -11.00 -6.11
N GLY A 91 -3.78 -9.93 -6.43
CA GLY A 91 -3.46 -8.56 -6.02
C GLY A 91 -4.38 -7.98 -4.95
N MET A 92 -4.12 -6.73 -4.55
CA MET A 92 -4.81 -6.07 -3.42
C MET A 92 -6.35 -6.02 -3.57
N PHE A 93 -6.83 -5.96 -4.81
CA PHE A 93 -8.25 -6.11 -5.09
C PHE A 93 -8.56 -7.60 -5.28
N GLY A 94 -9.03 -8.29 -4.24
CA GLY A 94 -9.41 -9.71 -4.31
C GLY A 94 -8.57 -10.65 -3.46
N ARG A 95 -7.35 -10.26 -3.08
CA ARG A 95 -6.57 -10.96 -2.07
C ARG A 95 -6.89 -10.43 -0.67
N TRP A 96 -6.94 -11.33 0.31
CA TRP A 96 -7.01 -10.92 1.72
C TRP A 96 -5.60 -10.76 2.30
N LEU A 97 -5.23 -9.52 2.61
CA LEU A 97 -3.94 -9.15 3.21
C LEU A 97 -4.18 -8.27 4.45
N PRO A 98 -4.44 -8.87 5.63
CA PRO A 98 -4.96 -8.14 6.80
C PRO A 98 -4.02 -7.04 7.32
N THR A 99 -2.71 -7.15 7.10
CA THR A 99 -1.75 -6.11 7.48
C THR A 99 -1.85 -4.85 6.61
N ALA A 100 -2.46 -4.96 5.42
CA ALA A 100 -2.75 -3.83 4.55
C ALA A 100 -4.20 -3.34 4.76
N ALA A 101 -5.17 -4.26 4.73
CA ALA A 101 -6.58 -3.98 5.05
C ALA A 101 -7.25 -5.25 5.56
N THR A 102 -8.03 -5.17 6.65
CA THR A 102 -8.64 -6.35 7.25
C THR A 102 -9.88 -6.86 6.54
N GLY A 103 -10.60 -5.97 5.84
CA GLY A 103 -11.76 -6.34 5.05
C GLY A 103 -11.36 -7.07 3.77
N ARG A 104 -12.18 -8.04 3.35
CA ARG A 104 -11.99 -8.77 2.09
C ARG A 104 -13.00 -8.31 1.05
N ILE A 105 -12.57 -8.34 -0.22
CA ILE A 105 -13.50 -8.22 -1.34
C ILE A 105 -14.45 -9.42 -1.34
N SER A 106 -15.73 -9.15 -1.53
CA SER A 106 -16.75 -10.17 -1.65
C SER A 106 -16.71 -10.81 -3.04
N PRO A 107 -16.92 -12.13 -3.15
CA PRO A 107 -17.27 -12.75 -4.42
C PRO A 107 -18.43 -12.02 -5.08
N LYS A 108 -18.61 -12.21 -6.39
CA LYS A 108 -19.69 -11.55 -7.12
C LYS A 108 -21.05 -11.86 -6.51
N ARG A 109 -21.30 -13.12 -6.14
CA ARG A 109 -22.58 -13.56 -5.56
C ARG A 109 -22.38 -14.04 -4.12
N ASN A 110 -23.21 -13.54 -3.21
CA ASN A 110 -23.16 -13.90 -1.80
C ASN A 110 -24.55 -14.39 -1.36
N PRO A 111 -24.71 -15.66 -0.94
CA PRO A 111 -26.02 -16.21 -0.61
C PRO A 111 -26.62 -15.64 0.68
N ASN A 112 -25.82 -15.02 1.55
CA ASN A 112 -26.29 -14.48 2.82
C ASN A 112 -25.30 -13.40 3.34
N PRO A 113 -25.72 -12.57 4.32
CA PRO A 113 -24.86 -11.49 4.83
C PRO A 113 -23.58 -11.97 5.52
N ARG A 114 -23.42 -13.24 5.92
CA ARG A 114 -22.20 -13.73 6.58
C ARG A 114 -21.04 -13.93 5.60
N THR A 115 -21.34 -14.19 4.33
CA THR A 115 -20.32 -14.39 3.28
C THR A 115 -19.96 -13.09 2.57
N PHE A 116 -20.79 -12.06 2.68
CA PHE A 116 -20.50 -10.71 2.19
C PHE A 116 -19.53 -9.98 3.13
N ASP A 117 -18.64 -9.16 2.59
CA ASP A 117 -17.82 -8.22 3.34
C ASP A 117 -17.75 -6.88 2.62
N LEU A 118 -16.65 -6.54 1.93
CA LEU A 118 -16.59 -5.32 1.13
C LEU A 118 -17.12 -5.61 -0.28
N SER A 119 -18.02 -4.78 -0.78
CA SER A 119 -18.22 -4.68 -2.22
C SER A 119 -17.12 -3.85 -2.88
N THR A 120 -17.08 -3.81 -4.22
CA THR A 120 -16.25 -2.87 -4.98
C THR A 120 -16.56 -1.43 -4.60
N PHE A 121 -17.83 -1.07 -4.47
CA PHE A 121 -18.25 0.27 -4.03
C PHE A 121 -17.71 0.63 -2.65
N ASP A 122 -17.78 -0.31 -1.70
CA ASP A 122 -17.25 -0.13 -0.34
C ASP A 122 -15.72 -0.08 -0.34
N TRP A 123 -15.04 -0.95 -1.08
CA TRP A 123 -13.58 -1.03 -1.12
C TRP A 123 -12.92 0.29 -1.54
N ILE A 124 -13.56 1.04 -2.46
CA ILE A 124 -13.02 2.30 -2.97
C ILE A 124 -12.88 3.35 -1.87
N GLY A 125 -13.86 3.47 -0.96
CA GLY A 125 -13.92 4.61 -0.02
C GLY A 125 -14.30 4.30 1.42
N ARG A 126 -14.84 3.11 1.72
CA ARG A 126 -15.30 2.73 3.06
C ARG A 126 -14.13 2.68 4.03
N GLY A 127 -14.35 3.27 5.21
CA GLY A 127 -13.34 3.38 6.26
C GLY A 127 -12.31 4.49 6.07
N GLY A 128 -12.17 5.08 4.88
CA GLY A 128 -11.21 6.15 4.61
C GLY A 128 -11.63 7.47 5.22
N LYS A 129 -10.83 8.02 6.15
CA LYS A 129 -11.26 9.11 7.03
C LYS A 129 -10.13 10.05 7.40
N PHE A 130 -10.44 11.35 7.37
CA PHE A 130 -9.61 12.42 7.88
C PHE A 130 -10.34 13.14 9.02
N SER A 131 -9.58 13.56 10.03
CA SER A 131 -10.06 14.34 11.18
C SER A 131 -10.49 15.75 10.76
N THR A 132 -11.20 16.48 11.62
CA THR A 132 -11.47 17.93 11.46
C THR A 132 -10.19 18.76 11.34
N LYS A 133 -9.09 18.29 11.95
CA LYS A 133 -7.73 18.86 11.86
C LYS A 133 -6.91 18.27 10.72
N ASP A 134 -7.57 17.64 9.75
CA ASP A 134 -6.94 17.20 8.51
C ASP A 134 -5.85 16.11 8.68
N LYS A 135 -5.85 15.39 9.81
CA LYS A 135 -5.00 14.21 10.07
C LYS A 135 -5.65 12.94 9.52
N LEU A 136 -4.83 12.01 9.02
CA LEU A 136 -5.30 10.68 8.60
C LEU A 136 -5.74 9.88 9.83
N ILE A 137 -6.99 9.43 9.84
CA ILE A 137 -7.53 8.56 10.90
C ILE A 137 -7.44 7.09 10.49
N SER A 138 -7.87 6.79 9.27
CA SER A 138 -7.87 5.45 8.67
C SER A 138 -7.94 5.56 7.16
N SER A 139 -7.38 4.58 6.45
CA SER A 139 -7.37 4.55 4.98
C SER A 139 -8.47 3.64 4.44
N ALA A 140 -9.11 4.06 3.35
CA ALA A 140 -9.87 3.12 2.51
C ALA A 140 -8.89 2.37 1.60
N CYS A 141 -9.26 1.18 1.13
CA CYS A 141 -8.38 0.42 0.24
C CYS A 141 -8.09 1.18 -1.07
N GLY A 142 -9.07 1.94 -1.58
CA GLY A 142 -8.90 2.79 -2.76
C GLY A 142 -7.98 4.00 -2.60
N PHE A 143 -7.53 4.35 -1.38
CA PHE A 143 -6.64 5.51 -1.14
C PHE A 143 -5.29 5.40 -1.84
N CYS A 144 -4.75 4.17 -1.93
CA CYS A 144 -3.45 3.92 -2.55
C CYS A 144 -3.55 3.49 -4.01
N HIS A 145 -4.76 3.29 -4.55
CA HIS A 145 -4.97 2.86 -5.93
C HIS A 145 -5.08 4.06 -6.88
N PRO A 146 -4.37 4.09 -8.03
CA PRO A 146 -4.33 5.24 -8.94
C PRO A 146 -5.60 5.43 -9.79
N GLY A 147 -6.70 4.74 -9.48
CA GLY A 147 -7.87 4.63 -10.36
C GLY A 147 -7.73 3.58 -11.48
N GLY A 148 -8.77 3.44 -12.31
CA GLY A 148 -8.83 2.42 -13.35
C GLY A 148 -9.17 1.03 -12.79
N GLY A 149 -9.07 0.00 -13.65
CA GLY A 149 -9.30 -1.40 -13.28
C GLY A 149 -10.58 -1.57 -12.43
N PRO A 150 -10.48 -2.10 -11.20
CA PRO A 150 -11.65 -2.36 -10.35
C PRO A 150 -12.33 -1.08 -9.83
N MET A 151 -11.72 0.10 -9.95
CA MET A 151 -12.36 1.37 -9.58
C MET A 151 -13.16 1.99 -10.73
N GLU A 152 -13.03 1.44 -11.94
CA GLU A 152 -13.71 1.91 -13.15
C GLU A 152 -14.68 0.85 -13.70
N PHE A 153 -14.32 -0.43 -13.63
CA PHE A 153 -15.04 -1.55 -14.24
C PHE A 153 -15.55 -2.54 -13.19
N GLY A 154 -16.69 -3.18 -13.49
CA GLY A 154 -17.29 -4.19 -12.63
C GLY A 154 -16.95 -5.62 -13.06
N ARG A 155 -17.59 -6.60 -12.42
CA ARG A 155 -17.43 -8.01 -12.76
C ARG A 155 -18.65 -8.61 -13.42
N ASP A 156 -18.42 -9.59 -14.28
CA ASP A 156 -19.45 -10.46 -14.86
C ASP A 156 -20.08 -11.39 -13.79
N GLN A 157 -21.03 -12.23 -14.21
CA GLN A 157 -21.74 -13.16 -13.31
C GLN A 157 -20.86 -14.26 -12.72
N GLN A 158 -19.67 -14.50 -13.28
CA GLN A 158 -18.66 -15.44 -12.78
C GLN A 158 -17.57 -14.73 -11.97
N GLY A 159 -17.73 -13.43 -11.69
CA GLY A 159 -16.77 -12.64 -10.95
C GLY A 159 -15.53 -12.25 -11.76
N ARG A 160 -15.54 -12.40 -13.08
CA ARG A 160 -14.42 -11.98 -13.95
C ARG A 160 -14.52 -10.50 -14.27
N ALA A 161 -13.38 -9.84 -14.50
CA ALA A 161 -13.38 -8.45 -14.95
C ALA A 161 -14.20 -8.26 -16.23
N ASP A 162 -15.15 -7.31 -16.20
CA ASP A 162 -15.96 -6.90 -17.34
C ASP A 162 -15.53 -5.50 -17.80
N TYR A 163 -14.71 -5.46 -18.85
CA TYR A 163 -14.24 -4.22 -19.46
C TYR A 163 -15.22 -3.63 -20.50
N THR A 164 -16.37 -4.28 -20.75
CA THR A 164 -17.34 -3.82 -21.76
C THR A 164 -18.18 -2.64 -21.28
N ARG A 165 -18.33 -2.49 -19.95
CA ARG A 165 -19.12 -1.44 -19.32
C ARG A 165 -18.46 -1.00 -18.00
N ASN A 166 -18.48 0.30 -17.73
CA ASN A 166 -18.00 0.81 -16.44
C ASN A 166 -19.03 0.55 -15.32
N LEU A 167 -18.66 0.77 -14.06
CA LEU A 167 -19.54 0.53 -12.91
C LEU A 167 -20.82 1.39 -12.91
N ILE A 168 -20.79 2.59 -13.53
CA ILE A 168 -21.99 3.43 -13.70
C ILE A 168 -23.01 2.74 -14.61
N MET A 169 -22.55 2.19 -15.72
CA MET A 169 -23.38 1.45 -16.67
C MET A 169 -23.85 0.13 -16.07
N GLY A 170 -22.97 -0.60 -15.38
CA GLY A 170 -23.29 -1.87 -14.74
C GLY A 170 -24.28 -1.75 -13.58
N GLU A 171 -24.27 -0.64 -12.84
CA GLU A 171 -25.22 -0.38 -11.75
C GLU A 171 -26.68 -0.30 -12.22
N ARG A 172 -26.94 0.04 -13.48
CA ARG A 172 -28.31 0.16 -14.03
C ARG A 172 -29.05 -1.18 -14.13
N GLU A 173 -28.31 -2.28 -14.09
CA GLU A 173 -28.88 -3.62 -14.11
C GLU A 173 -29.49 -3.99 -12.75
N LYS A 174 -30.35 -5.02 -12.73
CA LYS A 174 -30.91 -5.55 -11.48
C LYS A 174 -29.96 -6.56 -10.85
N TRP A 175 -29.40 -6.20 -9.70
CA TRP A 175 -28.51 -7.06 -8.93
C TRP A 175 -29.19 -7.58 -7.65
N PRO A 176 -28.91 -8.83 -7.23
CA PRO A 176 -29.38 -9.34 -5.95
C PRO A 176 -28.72 -8.58 -4.78
N ALA A 177 -29.32 -8.67 -3.60
CA ALA A 177 -28.68 -8.21 -2.38
C ALA A 177 -27.32 -8.91 -2.17
N PHE A 178 -26.36 -8.18 -1.60
CA PHE A 178 -25.00 -8.66 -1.35
C PHE A 178 -24.21 -9.01 -2.63
N ASP A 179 -24.53 -8.38 -3.76
CA ASP A 179 -23.67 -8.39 -4.95
C ASP A 179 -22.31 -7.76 -4.63
N GLY A 180 -21.25 -8.44 -5.06
CA GLY A 180 -19.87 -8.06 -4.76
C GLY A 180 -19.44 -6.71 -5.35
N ASP A 181 -20.15 -6.15 -6.33
CA ASP A 181 -19.84 -4.83 -6.89
C ASP A 181 -20.86 -3.78 -6.51
N TYR A 182 -22.14 -4.14 -6.60
CA TYR A 182 -23.27 -3.21 -6.62
C TYR A 182 -24.10 -3.20 -5.33
N SER A 183 -23.61 -3.82 -4.26
CA SER A 183 -24.15 -3.65 -2.90
C SER A 183 -23.27 -2.74 -2.05
N SER A 184 -23.75 -2.34 -0.88
CA SER A 184 -23.00 -1.51 0.07
C SER A 184 -23.45 -1.81 1.50
N LEU A 185 -22.51 -1.77 2.44
CA LEU A 185 -22.79 -1.89 3.88
C LEU A 185 -23.33 -0.61 4.52
N ASP A 186 -23.06 0.55 3.91
CA ASP A 186 -23.25 1.85 4.56
C ASP A 186 -24.33 2.73 3.89
N THR A 187 -24.80 2.37 2.69
CA THR A 187 -25.83 3.15 1.98
C THR A 187 -27.23 2.85 2.53
N PRO A 188 -28.18 3.81 2.45
CA PRO A 188 -29.52 3.63 3.03
C PRO A 188 -30.27 2.40 2.49
N GLU A 189 -30.12 2.09 1.20
CA GLU A 189 -30.78 0.96 0.54
C GLU A 189 -29.90 -0.30 0.42
N GLY A 190 -28.66 -0.26 0.94
CA GLY A 190 -27.70 -1.35 0.82
C GLY A 190 -27.18 -1.61 -0.60
N LYS A 191 -27.36 -0.66 -1.53
CA LYS A 191 -26.91 -0.70 -2.93
C LYS A 191 -25.77 0.28 -3.18
N SER A 192 -24.97 0.04 -4.22
CA SER A 192 -24.00 1.03 -4.70
C SER A 192 -24.71 2.30 -5.19
N LEU A 193 -23.94 3.38 -5.31
CA LEU A 193 -24.42 4.67 -5.83
C LEU A 193 -23.46 5.24 -6.88
N PHE A 194 -22.90 4.41 -7.77
CA PHE A 194 -21.99 4.80 -8.86
C PHE A 194 -22.61 5.82 -9.82
N SER A 195 -23.92 5.76 -10.07
CA SER A 195 -24.66 6.77 -10.84
C SER A 195 -24.56 8.18 -10.24
N LEU A 196 -24.48 8.29 -8.91
CA LEU A 196 -24.32 9.55 -8.18
C LEU A 196 -22.84 9.91 -7.97
N THR A 197 -22.04 8.95 -7.49
CA THR A 197 -20.62 9.11 -7.12
C THR A 197 -19.67 9.20 -8.31
N GLY A 198 -20.06 8.57 -9.43
CA GLY A 198 -19.18 8.29 -10.55
C GLY A 198 -18.19 7.17 -10.25
N VAL A 199 -17.25 6.97 -11.17
CA VAL A 199 -16.13 6.01 -11.02
C VAL A 199 -14.82 6.74 -10.82
N VAL A 200 -13.79 6.02 -10.39
CA VAL A 200 -12.42 6.57 -10.33
C VAL A 200 -11.64 6.04 -11.52
N GLU A 201 -11.60 6.84 -12.59
CA GLU A 201 -10.75 6.59 -13.75
C GLU A 201 -9.26 6.62 -13.36
N ALA A 202 -8.41 5.95 -14.15
CA ALA A 202 -6.97 5.96 -13.97
C ALA A 202 -6.42 7.38 -14.14
N ASP A 203 -5.92 7.94 -13.04
CA ASP A 203 -5.45 9.30 -13.01
C ASP A 203 -3.99 9.38 -13.46
N CYS A 204 -3.76 9.77 -14.71
CA CYS A 204 -2.41 9.89 -15.25
C CYS A 204 -1.55 10.90 -14.47
N LEU A 205 -2.17 11.95 -13.91
CA LEU A 205 -1.45 13.02 -13.22
C LEU A 205 -0.99 12.60 -11.83
N ILE A 206 -1.52 11.53 -11.25
CA ILE A 206 -1.03 11.01 -9.97
C ILE A 206 0.47 10.68 -10.01
N CYS A 207 0.97 10.26 -11.18
CA CYS A 207 2.38 9.96 -11.43
C CYS A 207 3.09 11.10 -12.18
N HIS A 208 2.40 11.74 -13.13
CA HIS A 208 3.02 12.68 -14.06
C HIS A 208 2.95 14.16 -13.65
N LEU A 209 2.17 14.52 -12.62
CA LEU A 209 2.14 15.87 -12.06
C LEU A 209 3.00 15.94 -10.80
N ALA A 210 4.09 16.70 -10.86
CA ALA A 210 4.88 16.98 -9.67
C ALA A 210 4.02 17.75 -8.65
N GLY A 211 3.94 17.24 -7.42
CA GLY A 211 3.15 17.88 -6.35
C GLY A 211 1.65 17.55 -6.38
N TYR A 212 1.24 16.50 -7.09
CA TYR A 212 -0.11 15.94 -7.00
C TYR A 212 -0.56 15.77 -5.54
N ASP A 213 -1.76 16.25 -5.22
CA ASP A 213 -2.30 16.26 -3.87
C ASP A 213 -3.12 14.99 -3.58
N ILE A 214 -2.39 13.92 -3.24
CA ILE A 214 -3.00 12.63 -2.88
C ILE A 214 -3.96 12.76 -1.69
N LYS A 215 -3.68 13.68 -0.77
CA LYS A 215 -4.48 13.89 0.43
C LYS A 215 -5.84 14.45 0.04
N GLU A 216 -5.86 15.51 -0.77
CA GLU A 216 -7.11 16.10 -1.25
C GLU A 216 -7.90 15.12 -2.11
N ARG A 217 -7.23 14.38 -3.01
CA ARG A 217 -7.86 13.28 -3.78
C ARG A 217 -8.52 12.24 -2.86
N ASN A 218 -7.83 11.82 -1.81
CA ASN A 218 -8.35 10.82 -0.88
C ASN A 218 -9.49 11.37 0.00
N LYS A 219 -9.49 12.67 0.34
CA LYS A 219 -10.67 13.31 0.95
C LYS A 219 -11.90 13.26 0.04
N GLN A 220 -11.73 13.40 -1.27
CA GLN A 220 -12.84 13.23 -2.21
C GLN A 220 -13.36 11.78 -2.22
N LEU A 221 -12.48 10.79 -2.13
CA LEU A 221 -12.91 9.39 -1.97
C LEU A 221 -13.66 9.13 -0.66
N SER A 222 -13.21 9.73 0.47
CA SER A 222 -13.94 9.70 1.75
C SER A 222 -15.35 10.27 1.61
N LYS A 223 -15.50 11.34 0.83
CA LYS A 223 -16.79 11.99 0.53
C LYS A 223 -17.65 11.24 -0.49
N ARG A 224 -17.16 10.13 -1.03
CA ARG A 224 -17.76 9.40 -2.17
C ARG A 224 -17.85 10.23 -3.45
N ASN A 225 -17.02 11.26 -3.59
CA ASN A 225 -16.93 12.10 -4.77
C ASN A 225 -15.99 11.47 -5.82
N TYR A 226 -16.24 10.21 -6.20
CA TYR A 226 -15.30 9.39 -6.97
C TYR A 226 -14.85 10.03 -8.29
N ARG A 227 -15.78 10.54 -9.12
CA ARG A 227 -15.41 11.20 -10.40
C ARG A 227 -14.69 12.54 -10.25
N TRP A 228 -14.82 13.21 -9.10
CA TRP A 228 -14.18 14.51 -8.84
C TRP A 228 -12.78 14.39 -8.25
N ALA A 229 -12.39 13.18 -7.83
CA ALA A 229 -11.19 12.93 -7.06
C ALA A 229 -9.90 13.33 -7.82
N ALA A 230 -9.85 13.06 -9.13
CA ALA A 230 -8.71 13.42 -9.98
C ALA A 230 -8.57 14.94 -10.14
N THR A 231 -9.68 15.66 -10.34
CA THR A 231 -9.73 17.13 -10.42
C THR A 231 -9.17 17.79 -9.17
N ALA A 232 -9.58 17.30 -8.00
CA ALA A 232 -9.11 17.82 -6.72
C ALA A 232 -7.64 17.46 -6.48
N GLY A 233 -7.23 16.23 -6.77
CA GLY A 233 -5.85 15.77 -6.61
C GLY A 233 -4.85 16.53 -7.48
N ALA A 234 -5.23 16.84 -8.72
CA ALA A 234 -4.41 17.65 -9.61
C ALA A 234 -4.43 19.16 -9.27
N ARG A 235 -5.20 19.57 -8.24
CA ARG A 235 -5.41 20.98 -7.84
C ARG A 235 -5.88 21.88 -8.99
N MET A 236 -6.64 21.32 -9.92
CA MET A 236 -7.20 22.10 -11.04
C MET A 236 -8.34 23.02 -10.58
N GLY A 237 -9.00 22.67 -9.48
CA GLY A 237 -10.11 23.41 -8.91
C GLY A 237 -10.53 22.87 -7.56
N VAL A 238 -11.45 23.57 -6.92
CA VAL A 238 -12.07 23.18 -5.64
C VAL A 238 -13.36 22.43 -5.91
N VAL A 239 -13.52 21.26 -5.29
CA VAL A 239 -14.77 20.49 -5.35
C VAL A 239 -15.70 20.96 -4.22
N ARG A 240 -16.88 21.47 -4.59
CA ARG A 240 -17.92 21.92 -3.67
C ARG A 240 -18.98 20.84 -3.51
N GLY A 241 -19.33 20.52 -2.27
CA GLY A 241 -20.30 19.48 -1.93
C GLY A 241 -19.66 18.11 -1.65
N ALA A 242 -20.48 17.21 -1.10
CA ALA A 242 -20.10 15.85 -0.74
C ALA A 242 -21.33 14.95 -0.88
N ILE A 243 -21.11 13.73 -1.35
CA ILE A 243 -22.15 12.70 -1.42
C ILE A 243 -22.29 11.99 -0.08
N PHE A 244 -21.20 11.85 0.67
CA PHE A 244 -21.18 11.27 2.01
C PHE A 244 -20.37 12.15 2.97
N THR A 245 -20.85 12.29 4.21
CA THR A 245 -20.14 13.01 5.28
C THR A 245 -20.16 12.21 6.57
N TYR A 246 -18.99 11.97 7.17
CA TYR A 246 -18.90 11.32 8.49
C TYR A 246 -19.49 12.22 9.59
N ASN A 247 -20.28 11.63 10.49
CA ASN A 247 -20.85 12.35 11.64
C ASN A 247 -19.78 12.65 12.70
N HIS A 248 -18.77 11.80 12.81
CA HIS A 248 -17.71 11.90 13.82
C HIS A 248 -16.32 11.74 13.20
N PRO A 249 -15.85 12.70 12.38
CA PRO A 249 -14.58 12.64 11.64
C PRO A 249 -13.32 12.43 12.52
N ASP A 250 -13.37 12.71 13.81
CA ASP A 250 -12.20 12.60 14.70
C ASP A 250 -12.07 11.24 15.42
N LYS A 251 -13.12 10.41 15.42
CA LYS A 251 -13.12 9.10 16.10
C LYS A 251 -12.23 8.08 15.39
N GLY A 252 -11.40 7.34 16.12
CA GLY A 252 -10.56 6.25 15.59
C GLY A 252 -11.35 5.00 15.18
N PRO A 253 -10.73 4.03 14.47
CA PRO A 253 -11.38 2.79 14.02
C PRO A 253 -12.00 1.93 15.13
N SER A 254 -11.43 1.96 16.33
CA SER A 254 -11.90 1.19 17.50
C SER A 254 -13.09 1.82 18.22
N GLU A 255 -13.42 3.07 17.90
CA GLU A 255 -14.46 3.82 18.61
C GLU A 255 -15.87 3.56 18.05
N ASN A 256 -16.88 3.66 18.93
CA ASN A 256 -18.28 3.50 18.53
C ASN A 256 -18.71 4.58 17.54
N ASP A 257 -19.47 4.15 16.53
CA ASP A 257 -20.02 5.00 15.46
C ASP A 257 -18.97 5.70 14.60
N SER A 258 -17.71 5.22 14.62
CA SER A 258 -16.60 5.84 13.89
C SER A 258 -16.87 6.00 12.39
N TYR A 259 -17.61 5.06 11.79
CA TYR A 259 -17.89 5.06 10.35
C TYR A 259 -19.30 5.50 9.98
N ARG A 260 -20.11 5.98 10.94
CA ARG A 260 -21.45 6.50 10.63
C ARG A 260 -21.37 7.88 9.96
N GLY A 261 -22.30 8.15 9.06
CA GLY A 261 -22.39 9.40 8.33
C GLY A 261 -23.75 9.62 7.69
N SER A 262 -23.88 10.73 6.97
CA SER A 262 -25.05 11.13 6.21
C SER A 262 -24.78 11.09 4.70
N TRP A 263 -25.83 10.80 3.94
CA TRP A 263 -25.79 10.72 2.48
C TRP A 263 -26.60 11.88 1.86
N ASN A 264 -26.01 12.57 0.89
CA ASN A 264 -26.69 13.56 0.07
C ASN A 264 -26.99 12.94 -1.30
N LEU A 265 -28.25 12.59 -1.54
CA LEU A 265 -28.70 11.89 -2.75
C LEU A 265 -29.26 12.83 -3.82
N GLU A 266 -29.50 14.10 -3.48
CA GLU A 266 -30.20 15.05 -4.34
C GLU A 266 -29.24 15.92 -5.17
N LYS A 267 -28.12 16.34 -4.57
CA LYS A 267 -27.19 17.29 -5.19
C LYS A 267 -25.83 16.67 -5.42
N ARG A 268 -25.38 16.70 -6.67
CA ARG A 268 -24.02 16.31 -7.05
C ARG A 268 -23.01 17.42 -6.70
N PRO A 269 -21.77 17.05 -6.34
CA PRO A 269 -20.68 17.99 -6.23
C PRO A 269 -20.41 18.74 -7.54
N THR A 270 -19.89 19.95 -7.43
CA THR A 270 -19.47 20.79 -8.58
C THR A 270 -18.01 21.19 -8.43
N VAL A 271 -17.39 21.58 -9.54
CA VAL A 271 -16.02 22.09 -9.57
C VAL A 271 -16.02 23.60 -9.73
N GLU A 272 -15.15 24.26 -8.97
CA GLU A 272 -14.75 25.65 -9.17
C GLU A 272 -13.28 25.65 -9.60
N TYR A 273 -13.04 25.73 -10.91
CA TYR A 273 -11.68 25.68 -11.47
C TYR A 273 -10.88 26.95 -11.21
N HIS A 274 -9.57 26.79 -11.04
CA HIS A 274 -8.61 27.88 -10.89
C HIS A 274 -8.18 28.46 -12.25
N TRP A 275 -9.13 28.88 -13.09
CA TRP A 275 -8.85 29.36 -14.45
C TRP A 275 -7.85 30.52 -14.52
N ASP A 276 -7.82 31.35 -13.47
CA ASP A 276 -6.90 32.48 -13.35
C ASP A 276 -5.48 32.07 -12.92
N ASP A 277 -5.27 30.83 -12.47
CA ASP A 277 -3.94 30.30 -12.19
C ASP A 277 -3.20 30.03 -13.51
N ARG A 278 -2.43 31.02 -13.94
CA ARG A 278 -1.62 30.96 -15.16
C ARG A 278 -0.44 30.01 -15.05
N LYS A 279 -0.20 29.35 -13.92
CA LYS A 279 0.74 28.22 -13.84
C LYS A 279 0.09 26.92 -14.28
N LEU A 280 -1.24 26.80 -14.13
CA LEU A 280 -2.01 25.61 -14.50
C LEU A 280 -2.70 25.75 -15.85
N PHE A 281 -3.26 26.93 -16.15
CA PHE A 281 -4.08 27.13 -17.34
C PHE A 281 -3.56 28.21 -18.29
N THR A 282 -3.78 28.02 -19.59
CA THR A 282 -3.64 29.08 -20.60
C THR A 282 -4.79 30.09 -20.48
N PRO A 283 -4.69 31.28 -21.10
CA PRO A 283 -5.80 32.25 -21.13
C PRO A 283 -7.12 31.65 -21.65
N GLU A 284 -7.03 30.72 -22.60
CA GLU A 284 -8.17 30.06 -23.23
C GLU A 284 -8.71 28.88 -22.39
N GLY A 285 -8.06 28.52 -21.29
CA GLY A 285 -8.48 27.46 -20.39
C GLY A 285 -7.94 26.07 -20.72
N ARG A 286 -6.83 25.94 -21.47
CA ARG A 286 -6.13 24.66 -21.61
C ARG A 286 -5.25 24.39 -20.41
N LEU A 287 -5.15 23.13 -19.98
CA LEU A 287 -4.15 22.71 -19.01
C LEU A 287 -2.76 22.82 -19.64
N LYS A 288 -1.85 23.53 -18.98
CA LYS A 288 -0.49 23.73 -19.50
C LYS A 288 0.27 22.43 -19.52
N GLY A 289 0.89 22.10 -20.65
CA GLY A 289 1.62 20.84 -20.79
C GLY A 289 2.93 20.79 -20.00
N ASN A 290 3.53 21.94 -19.68
CA ASN A 290 4.79 21.99 -18.93
C ASN A 290 4.69 21.49 -17.48
N ILE A 291 3.48 21.30 -16.94
CA ILE A 291 3.27 20.69 -15.62
C ILE A 291 3.27 19.15 -15.68
N ILE A 292 3.15 18.58 -16.87
CA ILE A 292 3.11 17.13 -17.12
C ILE A 292 4.54 16.64 -17.38
N SER A 293 5.11 15.97 -16.38
CA SER A 293 6.50 15.51 -16.42
C SER A 293 6.61 14.12 -17.04
N LYS A 294 7.58 13.95 -17.94
CA LYS A 294 8.01 12.63 -18.43
C LYS A 294 8.76 11.84 -17.34
N SER A 295 9.49 12.52 -16.45
CA SER A 295 10.18 11.89 -15.34
C SER A 295 9.29 11.89 -14.10
N VAL A 296 8.97 10.70 -13.58
CA VAL A 296 8.19 10.55 -12.35
C VAL A 296 9.08 10.83 -11.14
N SER A 297 8.68 11.78 -10.30
CA SER A 297 9.38 12.08 -9.05
C SER A 297 9.13 10.98 -8.01
N TYR A 298 10.14 10.65 -7.20
CA TYR A 298 9.98 9.72 -6.08
C TYR A 298 8.83 10.13 -5.13
N ARG A 299 8.54 11.44 -5.02
CA ARG A 299 7.46 11.96 -4.16
C ARG A 299 6.08 11.48 -4.60
N ASN A 300 5.86 11.31 -5.91
CA ASN A 300 4.60 10.78 -6.43
C ASN A 300 4.42 9.31 -6.04
N CYS A 301 5.48 8.50 -6.01
CA CYS A 301 5.42 7.12 -5.54
C CYS A 301 5.15 7.06 -4.03
N LEU A 302 5.88 7.88 -3.25
CA LEU A 302 5.75 7.94 -1.79
C LEU A 302 4.39 8.45 -1.31
N ALA A 303 3.63 9.16 -2.15
CA ALA A 303 2.26 9.57 -1.86
C ALA A 303 1.35 8.41 -1.45
N CYS A 304 1.59 7.21 -1.97
CA CYS A 304 0.89 5.97 -1.59
C CYS A 304 1.79 4.98 -0.84
N HIS A 305 3.08 4.93 -1.17
CA HIS A 305 3.99 3.93 -0.61
C HIS A 305 4.56 4.30 0.77
N ASP A 306 4.67 5.58 1.15
CA ASP A 306 5.32 5.97 2.43
C ASP A 306 4.60 5.38 3.65
N LEU A 307 3.26 5.53 3.72
CA LEU A 307 2.48 4.96 4.82
C LEU A 307 2.64 3.43 4.89
N GLY A 308 2.60 2.76 3.73
CA GLY A 308 2.76 1.31 3.64
C GLY A 308 4.15 0.85 4.09
N GLU A 309 5.21 1.50 3.65
CA GLU A 309 6.60 1.18 4.01
C GLU A 309 6.87 1.40 5.50
N ARG A 310 6.34 2.49 6.07
CA ARG A 310 6.36 2.75 7.51
C ARG A 310 5.59 1.67 8.27
N LYS A 311 4.31 1.46 7.96
CA LYS A 311 3.47 0.44 8.61
C LYS A 311 4.09 -0.97 8.51
N ASN A 312 4.67 -1.33 7.38
CA ASN A 312 5.21 -2.68 7.17
C ASN A 312 6.58 -2.89 7.82
N THR A 313 7.48 -1.90 7.77
CA THR A 313 8.89 -2.10 8.13
C THR A 313 9.49 -1.01 9.01
N GLY A 314 8.79 0.07 9.28
CA GLY A 314 9.32 1.24 10.00
C GLY A 314 10.32 2.03 9.18
N THR A 315 10.36 1.80 7.86
CA THR A 315 11.26 2.49 6.96
C THR A 315 10.70 3.86 6.61
N ILE A 316 11.49 4.90 6.84
CA ILE A 316 11.17 6.27 6.39
C ILE A 316 12.02 6.53 5.15
N ILE A 317 11.36 6.70 4.01
CA ILE A 317 12.05 6.89 2.73
C ILE A 317 12.20 8.40 2.48
N SER A 318 13.43 8.90 2.55
CA SER A 318 13.72 10.33 2.31
C SER A 318 15.19 10.54 1.92
N PRO A 319 15.53 11.68 1.30
CA PRO A 319 16.92 12.01 0.96
C PRO A 319 17.89 12.10 2.16
N THR A 320 17.39 12.15 3.39
CA THR A 320 18.23 12.14 4.61
C THR A 320 18.38 10.74 5.23
N ARG A 321 17.64 9.74 4.72
CA ARG A 321 17.59 8.37 5.27
C ARG A 321 17.76 7.28 4.21
N ASP A 322 17.91 7.67 2.95
CA ASP A 322 18.21 6.78 1.83
C ASP A 322 19.27 7.43 0.95
N ILE A 323 20.44 6.80 0.84
CA ILE A 323 21.59 7.33 0.11
C ILE A 323 21.31 7.47 -1.39
N HIS A 324 20.44 6.64 -1.96
CA HIS A 324 20.11 6.72 -3.38
C HIS A 324 19.25 7.96 -3.65
N LEU A 325 18.25 8.22 -2.79
CA LEU A 325 17.47 9.46 -2.87
C LEU A 325 18.31 10.69 -2.54
N HIS A 326 19.28 10.58 -1.63
CA HIS A 326 20.23 11.66 -1.32
C HIS A 326 20.97 12.12 -2.58
N TYR A 327 21.46 11.18 -3.38
CA TYR A 327 22.13 11.47 -4.66
C TYR A 327 21.16 11.80 -5.81
N GLY A 328 19.85 11.88 -5.54
CA GLY A 328 18.84 12.33 -6.50
C GLY A 328 18.29 11.24 -7.42
N LEU A 329 18.41 9.95 -7.07
CA LEU A 329 17.69 8.88 -7.75
C LEU A 329 16.18 9.02 -7.50
N ASN A 330 15.38 8.60 -8.48
CA ASN A 330 13.94 8.39 -8.35
C ASN A 330 13.66 6.90 -8.25
N CYS A 331 12.48 6.53 -7.76
CA CYS A 331 12.07 5.13 -7.67
C CYS A 331 12.18 4.42 -9.03
N THR A 332 11.86 5.11 -10.12
CA THR A 332 11.89 4.60 -11.49
C THR A 332 13.29 4.39 -12.08
N ASP A 333 14.35 4.77 -11.37
CA ASP A 333 15.71 4.41 -11.76
C ASP A 333 16.03 2.95 -11.43
N CYS A 334 15.42 2.40 -10.36
CA CYS A 334 15.47 0.97 -10.05
C CYS A 334 14.21 0.24 -10.54
N HIS A 335 13.03 0.81 -10.30
CA HIS A 335 11.72 0.30 -10.70
C HIS A 335 11.30 0.86 -12.07
N GLY A 336 12.05 0.49 -13.12
CA GLY A 336 11.78 0.93 -14.50
C GLY A 336 10.47 0.39 -15.07
N LEU A 337 10.16 0.75 -16.32
CA LEU A 337 9.07 0.10 -17.06
C LEU A 337 9.60 -1.17 -17.73
N VAL A 338 8.94 -2.30 -17.48
CA VAL A 338 9.25 -3.60 -18.06
C VAL A 338 9.11 -3.56 -19.58
N GLY A 339 10.02 -4.26 -20.27
CA GLY A 339 10.02 -4.37 -21.73
C GLY A 339 11.12 -3.57 -22.42
N LYS A 340 11.37 -3.93 -23.68
CA LYS A 340 12.46 -3.42 -24.51
C LYS A 340 11.97 -2.38 -25.51
N THR A 341 10.76 -2.55 -26.03
CA THR A 341 10.16 -1.67 -27.04
C THR A 341 9.34 -0.55 -26.40
N LYS A 342 9.06 0.51 -27.18
CA LYS A 342 8.17 1.59 -26.76
C LYS A 342 6.76 1.09 -26.43
N MET A 343 6.24 0.13 -27.22
CA MET A 343 4.89 -0.41 -27.05
C MET A 343 4.77 -1.27 -25.80
N GLU A 344 5.76 -2.11 -25.51
CA GLU A 344 5.78 -2.89 -24.26
C GLU A 344 5.80 -1.96 -23.05
N ARG A 345 6.66 -0.94 -23.05
CA ARG A 345 6.74 0.04 -21.95
C ARG A 345 5.48 0.87 -21.79
N LEU A 346 4.74 1.11 -22.87
CA LEU A 346 3.46 1.83 -22.83
C LEU A 346 2.42 1.12 -21.97
N THR A 347 2.57 -0.19 -21.71
CA THR A 347 1.66 -0.95 -20.83
C THR A 347 1.80 -0.63 -19.35
N HIS A 348 2.77 0.21 -18.96
CA HIS A 348 2.98 0.67 -17.57
C HIS A 348 3.16 -0.46 -16.54
N GLN A 349 3.79 -1.56 -16.96
CA GLN A 349 4.26 -2.57 -16.02
C GLN A 349 5.53 -2.04 -15.33
N ILE A 350 5.37 -1.52 -14.13
CA ILE A 350 6.48 -1.03 -13.30
C ILE A 350 7.22 -2.23 -12.72
N ALA A 351 8.51 -2.36 -13.00
CA ALA A 351 9.35 -3.45 -12.52
C ALA A 351 9.28 -3.56 -10.99
N LYS A 352 9.11 -4.79 -10.49
CA LYS A 352 9.00 -5.09 -9.05
C LYS A 352 10.12 -6.04 -8.62
N GLY A 353 10.47 -5.93 -7.34
CA GLY A 353 11.35 -6.90 -6.70
C GLY A 353 10.59 -8.16 -6.34
N HIS A 354 11.32 -9.18 -5.90
CA HIS A 354 10.72 -10.38 -5.32
C HIS A 354 10.02 -10.02 -4.00
N SER A 355 8.76 -10.46 -3.85
CA SER A 355 8.01 -10.28 -2.60
C SER A 355 7.32 -11.57 -2.19
N SER A 356 7.66 -12.08 -1.00
CA SER A 356 6.97 -13.23 -0.41
C SER A 356 5.58 -12.89 0.12
N THR A 357 5.27 -11.59 0.28
CA THR A 357 4.02 -11.11 0.87
C THR A 357 3.10 -10.47 -0.16
N ASN A 358 3.63 -9.80 -1.19
CA ASN A 358 2.84 -9.17 -2.25
C ASN A 358 2.98 -9.92 -3.58
N THR A 359 1.94 -10.67 -3.94
CA THR A 359 1.98 -11.65 -5.03
C THR A 359 1.35 -11.13 -6.33
N VAL A 360 1.17 -9.81 -6.46
CA VAL A 360 0.63 -9.24 -7.70
C VAL A 360 1.71 -9.36 -8.79
N ARG A 361 1.39 -10.06 -9.89
CA ARG A 361 2.29 -10.27 -11.03
C ARG A 361 3.66 -10.87 -10.66
N ASP A 362 3.66 -12.03 -10.02
CA ASP A 362 4.91 -12.75 -9.67
C ASP A 362 5.73 -13.15 -10.90
N ASP A 363 5.11 -13.21 -12.09
CA ASP A 363 5.80 -13.35 -13.38
C ASP A 363 6.73 -12.17 -13.71
N LEU A 364 6.60 -11.05 -13.01
CA LEU A 364 7.45 -9.86 -13.15
C LEU A 364 8.48 -9.71 -12.01
N ASP A 365 8.53 -10.64 -11.07
CA ASP A 365 9.46 -10.55 -9.95
C ASP A 365 10.92 -10.51 -10.43
N GLY A 366 11.63 -9.45 -10.06
CA GLY A 366 13.03 -9.22 -10.44
C GLY A 366 13.21 -8.85 -11.92
N LYS A 367 12.15 -8.89 -12.73
CA LYS A 367 12.25 -8.60 -14.17
C LYS A 367 12.42 -7.11 -14.42
N ASP A 368 13.52 -6.76 -15.11
CA ASP A 368 13.90 -5.40 -15.50
C ASP A 368 14.08 -4.41 -14.31
N MET A 369 13.99 -4.89 -13.07
CA MET A 369 14.32 -4.12 -11.87
C MET A 369 15.83 -4.12 -11.68
N LYS A 370 16.42 -2.94 -11.40
CA LYS A 370 17.85 -2.85 -11.08
C LYS A 370 18.14 -3.34 -9.67
N THR A 371 19.13 -4.22 -9.54
CA THR A 371 19.65 -4.69 -8.25
C THR A 371 20.89 -3.91 -7.82
N CYS A 372 21.32 -4.13 -6.56
CA CYS A 372 22.58 -3.61 -6.04
C CYS A 372 23.76 -4.05 -6.92
N LEU A 373 23.78 -5.31 -7.34
CA LEU A 373 24.87 -5.90 -8.12
C LEU A 373 24.90 -5.33 -9.53
N ASP A 374 23.74 -5.12 -10.17
CA ASP A 374 23.65 -4.54 -11.51
C ASP A 374 24.40 -3.20 -11.58
N CYS A 375 24.12 -2.31 -10.62
CA CYS A 375 24.70 -0.96 -10.63
C CYS A 375 26.13 -0.95 -10.10
N HIS A 376 26.41 -1.61 -8.98
CA HIS A 376 27.68 -1.47 -8.27
C HIS A 376 28.77 -2.45 -8.72
N ILE A 377 28.42 -3.61 -9.27
CA ILE A 377 29.37 -4.67 -9.63
C ILE A 377 29.43 -4.85 -11.14
N GLU A 378 28.29 -4.95 -11.80
CA GLU A 378 28.21 -5.24 -13.24
C GLU A 378 28.38 -4.00 -14.13
N GLY A 379 28.36 -2.80 -13.55
CA GLY A 379 28.55 -1.55 -14.29
C GLY A 379 27.32 -1.12 -15.10
N ASN A 380 26.14 -1.67 -14.84
CA ASN A 380 24.89 -1.35 -15.53
C ASN A 380 24.19 -0.08 -15.02
N TYR A 381 24.92 0.78 -14.29
CA TYR A 381 24.48 2.09 -13.87
C TYR A 381 24.58 3.10 -15.04
N THR A 382 23.52 3.88 -15.26
CA THR A 382 23.54 4.97 -16.24
C THR A 382 22.86 6.21 -15.66
N PRO A 383 23.56 7.35 -15.53
CA PRO A 383 22.97 8.56 -14.99
C PRO A 383 21.94 9.12 -15.99
N LYS A 384 20.66 9.09 -15.61
CA LYS A 384 19.55 9.61 -16.43
C LYS A 384 19.36 11.12 -16.32
N ARG A 385 20.09 11.79 -15.42
CA ARG A 385 19.95 13.21 -15.11
C ARG A 385 21.34 13.81 -14.81
N PRO A 386 21.61 15.08 -15.18
CA PRO A 386 22.92 15.71 -14.96
C PRO A 386 23.36 15.81 -13.50
N THR A 387 22.40 15.83 -12.56
CA THR A 387 22.68 15.94 -11.13
C THR A 387 23.09 14.61 -10.48
N LEU A 388 22.96 13.50 -11.20
CA LEU A 388 23.32 12.18 -10.68
C LEU A 388 24.84 11.98 -10.72
N PRO A 389 25.41 11.17 -9.80
CA PRO A 389 26.81 10.77 -9.87
C PRO A 389 27.14 10.15 -11.24
N PRO A 390 28.36 10.34 -11.77
CA PRO A 390 28.73 9.79 -13.07
C PRO A 390 28.85 8.25 -13.05
N GLN A 391 29.05 7.65 -11.87
CA GLN A 391 29.21 6.21 -11.70
C GLN A 391 28.71 5.74 -10.33
N ALA A 392 28.24 4.49 -10.26
CA ALA A 392 28.03 3.77 -9.01
C ALA A 392 29.34 3.08 -8.60
N LYS A 393 29.87 3.39 -7.41
CA LYS A 393 31.16 2.85 -6.96
C LYS A 393 31.05 1.36 -6.61
N ASN A 394 32.00 0.56 -7.08
CA ASN A 394 32.12 -0.84 -6.69
C ASN A 394 32.64 -0.96 -5.24
N PRO A 395 31.89 -1.62 -4.32
CA PRO A 395 32.25 -1.69 -2.91
C PRO A 395 33.36 -2.71 -2.60
N PHE A 396 33.82 -3.53 -3.56
CA PHE A 396 34.73 -4.65 -3.32
C PHE A 396 35.98 -4.24 -2.52
N SER A 397 36.71 -3.22 -2.96
CA SER A 397 37.92 -2.75 -2.27
C SER A 397 37.63 -2.27 -0.85
N THR A 398 36.47 -1.66 -0.63
CA THR A 398 36.05 -1.20 0.70
C THR A 398 35.68 -2.37 1.59
N HIS A 399 34.92 -3.35 1.09
CA HIS A 399 34.61 -4.58 1.82
C HIS A 399 35.86 -5.39 2.15
N SER A 400 36.78 -5.60 1.20
CA SER A 400 38.04 -6.31 1.44
C SER A 400 38.90 -5.64 2.50
N ARG A 401 38.90 -4.30 2.55
CA ARG A 401 39.61 -3.55 3.58
C ARG A 401 38.95 -3.65 4.96
N ILE A 402 37.62 -3.49 5.05
CA ILE A 402 36.88 -3.54 6.32
C ILE A 402 36.94 -4.95 6.92
N PHE A 403 36.84 -5.98 6.09
CA PHE A 403 36.82 -7.38 6.51
C PHE A 403 38.20 -8.06 6.39
N SER A 404 39.27 -7.29 6.23
CA SER A 404 40.63 -7.83 6.17
C SER A 404 40.95 -8.59 7.45
N GLY A 405 41.39 -9.84 7.31
CA GLY A 405 41.67 -10.73 8.44
C GLY A 405 40.46 -11.50 8.98
N TYR A 406 39.26 -11.33 8.42
CA TYR A 406 38.05 -12.05 8.84
C TYR A 406 37.43 -12.86 7.69
N ARG A 407 36.84 -14.01 8.00
CA ARG A 407 35.96 -14.73 7.05
C ARG A 407 34.54 -14.17 7.16
N PHE A 408 34.28 -13.06 6.46
CA PHE A 408 32.96 -12.43 6.52
C PHE A 408 31.93 -13.12 5.62
N HIS A 409 30.68 -13.17 6.09
CA HIS A 409 29.61 -13.98 5.48
C HIS A 409 28.86 -13.26 4.34
N THR A 410 29.54 -12.58 3.40
CA THR A 410 28.87 -11.90 2.27
C THR A 410 28.08 -12.85 1.36
N TYR A 411 28.39 -14.16 1.42
CA TYR A 411 27.61 -15.19 0.73
C TYR A 411 26.28 -15.53 1.45
N LEU A 412 26.19 -15.25 2.75
CA LEU A 412 25.07 -15.61 3.61
C LEU A 412 24.16 -14.41 3.95
N LEU A 413 24.69 -13.19 3.91
CA LEU A 413 24.00 -11.95 4.26
C LEU A 413 23.62 -11.17 3.01
N ASP A 414 22.36 -10.75 2.94
CA ASP A 414 21.93 -9.75 1.95
C ASP A 414 22.58 -8.38 2.26
N CYS A 415 22.81 -7.56 1.24
CA CYS A 415 23.41 -6.23 1.39
C CYS A 415 22.66 -5.38 2.44
N MET A 416 21.33 -5.48 2.47
CA MET A 416 20.46 -4.73 3.39
C MET A 416 20.62 -5.16 4.85
N ALA A 417 21.10 -6.39 5.11
CA ALA A 417 21.38 -6.82 6.49
C ALA A 417 22.42 -5.92 7.18
N CYS A 418 23.33 -5.30 6.40
CA CYS A 418 24.32 -4.35 6.91
C CYS A 418 23.95 -2.89 6.60
N HIS A 419 23.36 -2.63 5.43
CA HIS A 419 23.11 -1.29 4.91
C HIS A 419 21.70 -0.74 5.23
N ALA A 420 20.86 -1.49 5.94
CA ALA A 420 19.60 -1.00 6.51
C ALA A 420 19.42 -1.40 7.99
N PRO A 421 20.39 -1.08 8.86
CA PRO A 421 20.57 -1.73 10.16
C PRO A 421 19.61 -1.25 11.26
N LYS A 422 19.02 -0.06 11.08
CA LYS A 422 18.09 0.55 12.02
C LYS A 422 16.92 1.15 11.27
N ARG A 423 15.75 1.14 11.92
CA ARG A 423 14.50 1.76 11.48
C ARG A 423 14.20 2.93 12.40
N SER A 424 13.56 3.95 11.84
CA SER A 424 13.23 5.19 12.56
C SER A 424 11.77 5.58 12.47
N GLY A 425 10.97 4.83 11.70
CA GLY A 425 9.52 4.91 11.72
C GLY A 425 8.93 3.86 12.65
N ARG A 426 7.64 4.00 12.90
CA ARG A 426 6.83 3.01 13.63
C ARG A 426 6.41 1.89 12.68
N ALA A 427 6.45 0.64 13.13
CA ALA A 427 6.07 -0.51 12.30
C ALA A 427 5.06 -1.41 13.00
N LEU A 428 4.09 -1.95 12.26
CA LEU A 428 3.16 -2.96 12.76
C LEU A 428 3.94 -4.23 13.16
N LEU A 429 3.74 -4.70 14.38
CA LEU A 429 4.22 -6.00 14.84
C LEU A 429 3.08 -6.97 15.11
N LEU A 430 2.04 -6.53 15.83
CA LEU A 430 0.87 -7.33 16.16
C LEU A 430 -0.40 -6.57 15.77
N LEU A 431 -1.24 -7.23 14.96
CA LEU A 431 -2.58 -6.77 14.61
C LEU A 431 -3.60 -7.63 15.34
N ASP A 432 -4.26 -7.04 16.33
CA ASP A 432 -5.39 -7.65 17.03
C ASP A 432 -6.71 -7.23 16.37
N MET A 433 -7.42 -8.21 15.84
CA MET A 433 -8.76 -8.08 15.27
C MET A 433 -9.82 -8.77 16.12
N SER A 434 -9.45 -9.29 17.29
CA SER A 434 -10.31 -10.11 18.14
C SER A 434 -11.50 -9.34 18.74
N GLN A 435 -11.44 -8.00 18.70
CA GLN A 435 -12.49 -7.12 19.20
C GLN A 435 -13.50 -6.68 18.13
N GLY A 436 -13.36 -7.17 16.89
CA GLY A 436 -14.21 -6.77 15.77
C GLY A 436 -13.85 -5.39 15.19
N HIS A 437 -12.64 -4.91 15.45
CA HIS A 437 -11.97 -3.79 14.80
C HIS A 437 -10.46 -4.02 14.86
N GLU A 438 -9.70 -3.19 14.15
CA GLU A 438 -8.23 -3.22 14.18
C GLU A 438 -7.70 -2.56 15.45
N GLU A 439 -6.77 -3.24 16.12
CA GLU A 439 -5.85 -2.68 17.11
C GLU A 439 -4.43 -3.08 16.73
N THR A 440 -3.53 -2.10 16.68
CA THR A 440 -2.17 -2.33 16.20
C THR A 440 -1.15 -1.98 17.26
N TYR A 441 -0.25 -2.93 17.54
CA TYR A 441 0.89 -2.76 18.42
C TYR A 441 2.18 -2.65 17.60
N VAL A 442 2.99 -1.65 17.92
CA VAL A 442 4.16 -1.28 17.11
C VAL A 442 5.46 -1.95 17.56
N ALA A 443 6.38 -2.17 16.63
CA ALA A 443 7.57 -3.00 16.81
C ALA A 443 8.66 -2.40 17.71
N GLU A 444 8.73 -1.07 17.82
CA GLU A 444 9.80 -0.38 18.54
C GLU A 444 9.64 -0.44 20.07
N GLN A 445 8.41 -0.29 20.56
CA GLN A 445 8.09 -0.15 21.99
C GLN A 445 6.78 -0.83 22.39
N MET A 446 6.15 -1.61 21.50
CA MET A 446 4.87 -2.29 21.73
C MET A 446 3.71 -1.35 22.06
N GLU A 447 3.81 -0.06 21.74
CA GLU A 447 2.71 0.88 21.96
C GLU A 447 1.50 0.51 21.09
N LEU A 448 0.31 0.59 21.67
CA LEU A 448 -0.94 0.55 20.92
C LEU A 448 -1.17 1.89 20.21
N ILE A 449 -1.24 1.88 18.88
CA ILE A 449 -1.61 3.06 18.09
C ILE A 449 -3.11 3.14 17.86
N LYS A 450 -3.64 4.37 17.76
CA LYS A 450 -5.09 4.62 17.69
C LYS A 450 -5.56 4.93 16.27
N THR A 451 -4.68 5.46 15.44
CA THR A 451 -4.99 5.89 14.07
C THR A 451 -3.88 5.50 13.11
N GLU A 452 -4.19 5.34 11.83
CA GLU A 452 -3.15 5.08 10.83
C GLU A 452 -2.21 6.27 10.63
N GLY A 453 -2.65 7.49 10.94
CA GLY A 453 -1.80 8.67 10.94
C GLY A 453 -0.62 8.57 11.91
N ASP A 454 -0.72 7.73 12.95
CA ASP A 454 0.36 7.53 13.92
C ASP A 454 1.59 6.84 13.29
N PHE A 455 1.43 6.11 12.18
CA PHE A 455 2.56 5.54 11.42
C PHE A 455 3.38 6.61 10.68
N LEU A 456 2.81 7.79 10.43
CA LEU A 456 3.53 8.90 9.81
C LEU A 456 4.48 9.60 10.78
N LEU A 457 4.35 9.32 12.08
CA LEU A 457 5.27 9.81 13.11
C LEU A 457 6.59 9.01 13.08
N GLU A 458 7.62 9.62 13.64
CA GLU A 458 8.88 8.91 13.90
C GLU A 458 8.74 8.01 15.14
N ALA A 459 9.53 6.94 15.17
CA ALA A 459 9.73 6.16 16.39
C ALA A 459 10.46 7.04 17.43
N PRO A 460 10.19 6.86 18.74
CA PRO A 460 10.86 7.66 19.78
C PRO A 460 12.38 7.52 19.80
N SER A 461 12.89 6.40 19.28
CA SER A 461 14.32 6.18 19.06
C SER A 461 14.54 5.18 17.91
N PRO A 462 15.69 5.23 17.21
CA PRO A 462 16.02 4.23 16.20
C PRO A 462 16.11 2.82 16.79
N TRP A 463 15.55 1.84 16.10
CA TRP A 463 15.47 0.44 16.56
C TRP A 463 15.94 -0.53 15.47
N SER A 464 16.48 -1.69 15.87
CA SER A 464 16.94 -2.70 14.90
C SER A 464 15.81 -3.66 14.52
N PRO A 465 15.61 -3.93 13.21
CA PRO A 465 14.67 -4.95 12.76
C PRO A 465 15.16 -6.36 13.11
N TRP A 466 14.30 -7.36 12.91
CA TRP A 466 14.67 -8.77 13.03
C TRP A 466 15.49 -9.20 11.81
N MET A 467 16.13 -10.36 11.91
CA MET A 467 16.71 -11.02 10.75
C MET A 467 15.80 -12.19 10.35
N MET A 468 15.34 -12.17 9.11
CA MET A 468 14.62 -13.28 8.50
C MET A 468 15.56 -14.08 7.60
N ARG A 469 15.25 -15.37 7.41
CA ARG A 469 16.03 -16.26 6.56
C ARG A 469 15.20 -16.68 5.34
N SER A 470 15.65 -16.33 4.15
CA SER A 470 15.22 -16.98 2.90
C SER A 470 16.40 -17.80 2.34
N SER A 471 16.90 -17.48 1.15
CA SER A 471 18.20 -17.95 0.63
C SER A 471 19.38 -17.31 1.37
N GLN A 472 19.22 -16.06 1.81
CA GLN A 472 20.17 -15.32 2.65
C GLN A 472 19.46 -14.77 3.90
N TYR A 473 20.23 -14.30 4.88
CA TYR A 473 19.69 -13.51 5.98
C TYR A 473 19.50 -12.08 5.53
N CYS A 474 18.29 -11.56 5.69
CA CYS A 474 17.96 -10.17 5.42
C CYS A 474 17.16 -9.57 6.58
N SER A 475 17.20 -8.24 6.69
CA SER A 475 16.41 -7.54 7.70
C SER A 475 14.92 -7.62 7.37
N GLY A 476 14.10 -7.86 8.38
CA GLY A 476 12.66 -7.96 8.23
C GLY A 476 11.89 -7.66 9.51
N VAL A 477 10.60 -7.40 9.38
CA VAL A 477 9.71 -7.16 10.52
C VAL A 477 8.59 -8.21 10.51
N PRO A 478 8.51 -9.09 11.51
CA PRO A 478 7.46 -10.10 11.60
C PRO A 478 6.09 -9.45 11.82
N LYS A 479 5.03 -10.18 11.49
CA LYS A 479 3.64 -9.77 11.65
C LYS A 479 2.87 -10.88 12.35
N TRP A 480 2.33 -10.57 13.50
CA TRP A 480 1.43 -11.42 14.27
C TRP A 480 -0.01 -10.95 14.11
N LEU A 481 -0.93 -11.91 14.06
CA LEU A 481 -2.35 -11.66 13.89
C LEU A 481 -3.14 -12.38 14.99
N MET A 482 -4.14 -11.71 15.54
CA MET A 482 -5.16 -12.31 16.41
C MET A 482 -6.53 -12.10 15.78
N TRP A 483 -7.24 -13.16 15.40
CA TRP A 483 -8.50 -13.03 14.65
C TRP A 483 -9.41 -14.25 14.74
N PHE A 484 -10.70 -14.02 14.49
CA PHE A 484 -11.72 -15.07 14.40
C PHE A 484 -11.98 -15.47 12.94
N GLY A 485 -12.00 -16.77 12.69
CA GLY A 485 -12.25 -17.35 11.37
C GLY A 485 -13.23 -18.51 11.42
N ASN A 486 -13.44 -19.14 10.27
CA ASN A 486 -14.16 -20.39 10.09
C ASN A 486 -13.25 -21.40 9.41
N GLU A 487 -13.39 -22.67 9.75
CA GLU A 487 -12.76 -23.74 8.98
C GLU A 487 -13.53 -24.02 7.69
N LEU A 488 -12.79 -24.06 6.58
CA LEU A 488 -13.26 -24.58 5.32
C LEU A 488 -12.27 -25.63 4.81
N LYS A 489 -12.62 -26.91 4.99
CA LYS A 489 -11.72 -28.04 4.74
C LYS A 489 -10.42 -27.90 5.55
N THR A 490 -9.29 -27.63 4.91
CA THR A 490 -7.97 -27.45 5.54
C THR A 490 -7.57 -25.99 5.69
N GLU A 491 -8.40 -25.06 5.23
CA GLU A 491 -8.09 -23.63 5.19
C GLU A 491 -8.93 -22.84 6.20
N LEU A 492 -8.44 -21.66 6.59
CA LEU A 492 -9.10 -20.78 7.55
C LEU A 492 -9.62 -19.53 6.85
N TYR A 493 -10.92 -19.31 6.93
CA TYR A 493 -11.62 -18.19 6.32
C TYR A 493 -11.93 -17.09 7.35
N PRO A 494 -11.58 -15.82 7.12
CA PRO A 494 -11.90 -14.74 8.06
C PRO A 494 -13.38 -14.46 8.21
N ILE A 495 -13.83 -14.39 9.47
CA ILE A 495 -15.15 -13.85 9.80
C ILE A 495 -15.09 -12.32 9.66
N PRO A 496 -16.02 -11.69 8.93
CA PRO A 496 -16.06 -10.23 8.84
C PRO A 496 -16.16 -9.59 10.22
N LEU A 497 -15.32 -8.58 10.48
CA LEU A 497 -15.15 -7.99 11.81
C LEU A 497 -16.45 -7.47 12.44
N ARG A 498 -17.43 -7.06 11.62
CA ARG A 498 -18.76 -6.65 12.10
C ARG A 498 -19.51 -7.75 12.85
N PHE A 499 -19.32 -9.02 12.50
CA PHE A 499 -19.94 -10.13 13.21
C PHE A 499 -19.20 -10.47 14.49
N VAL A 500 -17.88 -10.30 14.53
CA VAL A 500 -17.09 -10.38 15.77
C VAL A 500 -17.56 -9.29 16.73
N ALA A 501 -17.67 -8.04 16.28
CA ALA A 501 -18.19 -6.93 17.10
C ALA A 501 -19.62 -7.18 17.61
N GLN A 502 -20.50 -7.75 16.79
CA GLN A 502 -21.85 -8.16 17.21
C GLN A 502 -21.82 -9.27 18.27
N ALA A 503 -20.94 -10.25 18.13
CA ALA A 503 -20.76 -11.33 19.11
C ALA A 503 -20.30 -10.76 20.46
N LEU A 504 -19.29 -9.88 20.47
CA LEU A 504 -18.82 -9.21 21.69
C LEU A 504 -19.94 -8.39 22.36
N LYS A 505 -20.70 -7.63 21.58
CA LYS A 505 -21.84 -6.84 22.10
C LYS A 505 -22.90 -7.73 22.74
N ALA A 506 -23.23 -8.85 22.10
CA ALA A 506 -24.22 -9.78 22.63
C ALA A 506 -23.76 -10.46 23.93
N GLU A 507 -22.46 -10.74 24.05
CA GLU A 507 -21.84 -11.32 25.25
C GLU A 507 -21.47 -10.25 26.31
N LYS A 508 -21.90 -8.98 26.11
CA LYS A 508 -21.64 -7.84 26.99
C LYS A 508 -20.17 -7.69 27.36
N MET A 509 -19.28 -7.95 26.40
CA MET A 509 -17.84 -7.93 26.64
C MET A 509 -17.27 -6.52 26.61
N ALA A 510 -16.34 -6.27 27.52
CA ALA A 510 -15.50 -5.08 27.47
C ALA A 510 -14.62 -5.11 26.21
N ARG A 511 -14.27 -3.92 25.71
CA ARG A 511 -13.30 -3.73 24.63
C ARG A 511 -11.88 -3.89 25.17
N LYS A 512 -11.44 -5.14 25.24
CA LYS A 512 -10.07 -5.54 25.53
C LYS A 512 -9.69 -6.71 24.62
N PRO A 513 -8.39 -6.90 24.33
CA PRO A 513 -7.93 -8.04 23.54
C PRO A 513 -8.46 -9.37 24.07
N ILE A 514 -8.99 -10.22 23.19
CA ILE A 514 -9.55 -11.52 23.57
C ILE A 514 -8.42 -12.54 23.71
N ALA A 515 -7.77 -12.55 24.87
CA ALA A 515 -6.62 -13.40 25.13
C ALA A 515 -6.92 -14.58 26.09
N LYS A 516 -7.96 -14.49 26.93
CA LYS A 516 -8.33 -15.54 27.89
C LYS A 516 -9.13 -16.64 27.23
N GLU A 517 -8.86 -17.90 27.59
CA GLU A 517 -9.55 -19.06 27.00
C GLU A 517 -11.06 -19.04 27.22
N GLY A 518 -11.53 -18.62 28.39
CA GLY A 518 -12.97 -18.49 28.67
C GLY A 518 -13.67 -17.46 27.78
N ASP A 519 -12.99 -16.35 27.45
CA ASP A 519 -13.47 -15.31 26.56
C ASP A 519 -13.50 -15.82 25.10
N ILE A 520 -12.44 -16.50 24.67
CA ILE A 520 -12.37 -17.15 23.35
C ILE A 520 -13.53 -18.13 23.18
N MET A 521 -13.74 -19.03 24.13
CA MET A 521 -14.81 -20.03 24.07
C MET A 521 -16.20 -19.39 23.97
N ARG A 522 -16.45 -18.31 24.73
CA ARG A 522 -17.73 -17.58 24.68
C ARG A 522 -17.99 -16.96 23.32
N ILE A 523 -17.01 -16.28 22.74
CA ILE A 523 -17.17 -15.69 21.40
C ILE A 523 -17.34 -16.76 20.33
N LEU A 524 -16.57 -17.85 20.37
CA LEU A 524 -16.74 -18.95 19.41
C LEU A 524 -18.14 -19.55 19.48
N LYS A 525 -18.64 -19.87 20.68
CA LYS A 525 -20.02 -20.35 20.87
C LYS A 525 -21.06 -19.33 20.40
N ARG A 526 -20.80 -18.04 20.58
CA ARG A 526 -21.69 -16.98 20.10
C ARG A 526 -21.71 -16.92 18.57
N LEU A 527 -20.55 -17.05 17.91
CA LEU A 527 -20.44 -17.10 16.46
C LEU A 527 -21.15 -18.34 15.89
N GLU A 528 -21.06 -19.51 16.55
CA GLU A 528 -21.84 -20.70 16.19
C GLU A 528 -23.35 -20.42 16.23
N LYS A 529 -23.84 -19.79 17.32
CA LYS A 529 -25.25 -19.37 17.44
C LYS A 529 -25.66 -18.34 16.37
N MET A 530 -24.72 -17.58 15.84
CA MET A 530 -24.94 -16.63 14.74
C MET A 530 -24.92 -17.31 13.36
N GLY A 531 -24.72 -18.64 13.29
CA GLY A 531 -24.75 -19.42 12.07
C GLY A 531 -23.40 -19.59 11.36
N PHE A 532 -22.29 -19.30 12.04
CA PHE A 532 -20.96 -19.63 11.54
C PHE A 532 -20.65 -21.11 11.84
N VAL A 533 -20.27 -21.87 10.82
CA VAL A 533 -19.97 -23.31 10.95
C VAL A 533 -18.49 -23.48 11.31
N LYS A 534 -18.20 -24.18 12.41
CA LYS A 534 -16.83 -24.43 12.92
C LYS A 534 -16.01 -23.13 13.02
N PRO A 535 -16.46 -22.13 13.78
CA PRO A 535 -15.66 -20.95 14.01
C PRO A 535 -14.42 -21.32 14.83
N VAL A 536 -13.34 -20.61 14.55
CA VAL A 536 -12.04 -20.78 15.18
C VAL A 536 -11.46 -19.44 15.58
N TYR A 537 -10.50 -19.49 16.49
CA TYR A 537 -9.72 -18.32 16.86
C TYR A 537 -8.25 -18.60 16.61
N VAL A 538 -7.59 -17.67 15.92
CA VAL A 538 -6.18 -17.73 15.52
C VAL A 538 -5.41 -16.69 16.32
N ALA A 539 -4.37 -17.13 17.04
CA ALA A 539 -3.46 -16.24 17.76
C ALA A 539 -2.04 -16.84 17.80
N ASP A 540 -1.58 -17.31 18.96
CA ASP A 540 -0.40 -18.17 19.16
C ASP A 540 -0.64 -19.61 18.70
N ARG A 541 -1.89 -20.04 18.79
CA ARG A 541 -2.40 -21.36 18.44
C ARG A 541 -3.73 -21.21 17.71
N LEU A 542 -4.24 -22.32 17.22
CA LEU A 542 -5.57 -22.41 16.62
C LEU A 542 -6.54 -23.02 17.63
N PHE A 543 -7.53 -22.26 18.06
CA PHE A 543 -8.50 -22.63 19.10
C PHE A 543 -9.86 -23.01 18.51
N ARG A 544 -10.46 -24.05 19.07
CA ARG A 544 -11.75 -24.62 18.66
C ARG A 544 -12.59 -24.96 19.88
N VAL A 545 -13.91 -24.87 19.74
CA VAL A 545 -14.84 -25.42 20.73
C VAL A 545 -15.17 -26.86 20.35
N SER A 546 -15.14 -27.77 21.32
CA SER A 546 -15.68 -29.12 21.18
C SER A 546 -16.50 -29.45 22.42
N GLY A 547 -17.83 -29.43 22.27
CA GLY A 547 -18.76 -29.49 23.39
C GLY A 547 -18.58 -28.30 24.34
N ASN A 548 -18.18 -28.57 25.59
CA ASN A 548 -17.93 -27.55 26.62
C ASN A 548 -16.45 -27.27 26.89
N ARG A 549 -15.54 -27.72 26.01
CA ARG A 549 -14.10 -27.51 26.15
C ARG A 549 -13.54 -26.70 25.00
N LEU A 550 -12.51 -25.90 25.30
CA LEU A 550 -11.69 -25.24 24.30
C LEU A 550 -10.46 -26.11 24.02
N ASN A 551 -10.31 -26.54 22.77
CA ASN A 551 -9.17 -27.30 22.30
C ASN A 551 -8.23 -26.39 21.50
N SER A 552 -6.92 -26.65 21.53
CA SER A 552 -5.94 -25.87 20.76
C SER A 552 -4.93 -26.75 20.02
N SER A 553 -4.58 -26.37 18.79
CA SER A 553 -3.53 -27.00 17.99
C SER A 553 -2.44 -25.99 17.61
N PRO A 554 -1.21 -26.44 17.29
CA PRO A 554 -0.19 -25.58 16.69
C PRO A 554 -0.71 -24.94 15.38
N LEU A 555 -0.18 -23.76 15.05
CA LEU A 555 -0.33 -23.18 13.72
C LEU A 555 0.57 -23.91 12.73
N THR A 556 0.08 -24.09 11.51
CA THR A 556 0.80 -24.79 10.43
C THR A 556 1.68 -23.86 9.59
N SER A 557 1.51 -22.55 9.72
CA SER A 557 2.25 -21.55 8.94
C SER A 557 3.11 -20.67 9.86
N PRO A 558 4.37 -20.36 9.47
CA PRO A 558 5.20 -19.42 10.21
C PRO A 558 4.64 -17.99 10.14
N PRO A 559 5.10 -17.07 11.02
CA PRO A 559 4.76 -15.66 10.93
C PRO A 559 5.14 -15.07 9.57
N THR A 560 4.34 -14.14 9.08
CA THR A 560 4.66 -13.38 7.87
C THR A 560 5.73 -12.35 8.17
N TYR A 561 6.76 -12.27 7.33
CA TYR A 561 7.81 -11.25 7.42
C TYR A 561 7.70 -10.26 6.27
N TYR A 562 7.82 -8.97 6.59
CA TYR A 562 8.04 -7.93 5.58
C TYR A 562 9.53 -7.62 5.49
N PRO A 563 10.18 -7.86 4.35
CA PRO A 563 11.59 -7.58 4.18
C PRO A 563 11.83 -6.07 4.14
N VAL A 564 12.97 -5.64 4.68
CA VAL A 564 13.43 -4.26 4.62
C VAL A 564 14.21 -4.07 3.30
N VAL A 565 13.60 -3.39 2.34
CA VAL A 565 14.14 -3.23 0.98
C VAL A 565 14.47 -1.77 0.59
N HIS A 566 14.23 -0.82 1.50
CA HIS A 566 14.51 0.61 1.33
C HIS A 566 15.20 1.21 2.57
N GLY A 567 15.61 2.48 2.48
CA GLY A 567 16.26 3.20 3.58
C GLY A 567 17.70 2.74 3.73
N VAL A 568 18.42 2.77 2.62
CA VAL A 568 19.82 2.33 2.51
C VAL A 568 20.77 3.40 3.04
N GLU A 569 21.68 3.01 3.93
CA GLU A 569 22.72 3.86 4.50
C GLU A 569 24.08 3.58 3.83
N GLU A 570 24.85 4.65 3.57
CA GLU A 570 26.18 4.55 2.94
C GLU A 570 27.16 3.72 3.78
N LYS A 571 27.15 3.95 5.10
CA LYS A 571 28.01 3.24 6.05
C LYS A 571 27.18 2.17 6.75
N GLY A 572 27.43 0.90 6.43
CA GLY A 572 26.82 -0.20 7.16
C GLY A 572 27.17 -0.15 8.67
N ALA A 573 26.24 -0.59 9.51
CA ALA A 573 26.43 -0.57 10.97
C ALA A 573 27.32 -1.70 11.50
N LEU A 574 27.54 -2.76 10.71
CA LEU A 574 28.25 -3.96 11.12
C LEU A 574 29.68 -3.90 10.59
N ARG A 575 30.66 -3.76 11.50
CA ARG A 575 32.08 -3.54 11.16
C ARG A 575 33.04 -4.59 11.73
N SER A 576 32.51 -5.56 12.48
CA SER A 576 33.29 -6.63 13.11
C SER A 576 32.40 -7.85 13.34
N CYS A 577 33.00 -9.03 13.57
CA CYS A 577 32.25 -10.22 13.96
C CYS A 577 31.40 -9.97 15.22
N GLN A 578 31.92 -9.19 16.18
CA GLN A 578 31.21 -8.85 17.43
C GLN A 578 29.95 -7.99 17.21
N SER A 579 29.85 -7.30 16.08
CA SER A 579 28.62 -6.57 15.71
C SER A 579 27.41 -7.50 15.55
N CYS A 580 27.64 -8.79 15.26
CA CYS A 580 26.59 -9.81 15.18
C CYS A 580 26.69 -10.83 16.32
N HIS A 581 27.89 -11.29 16.66
CA HIS A 581 28.11 -12.43 17.56
C HIS A 581 28.15 -12.07 19.05
N SER A 582 28.09 -10.79 19.41
CA SER A 582 27.99 -10.39 20.82
C SER A 582 26.67 -10.87 21.44
N PRO A 583 26.67 -11.31 22.73
CA PRO A 583 25.44 -11.60 23.48
C PRO A 583 24.45 -10.43 23.57
N LYS A 584 24.89 -9.20 23.32
CA LYS A 584 24.03 -8.01 23.29
C LYS A 584 23.62 -7.60 21.87
N ALA A 585 24.14 -8.26 20.84
CA ALA A 585 23.85 -7.90 19.46
C ALA A 585 22.39 -8.25 19.11
N PRO A 586 21.62 -7.30 18.55
CA PRO A 586 20.25 -7.58 18.09
C PRO A 586 20.18 -8.67 17.01
N PHE A 587 21.27 -8.88 16.25
CA PHE A 587 21.32 -9.88 15.18
C PHE A 587 20.92 -11.29 15.61
N PHE A 588 21.24 -11.72 16.83
CA PHE A 588 20.77 -13.00 17.37
C PHE A 588 19.75 -12.83 18.51
N ASN A 589 19.82 -11.72 19.25
CA ASN A 589 19.10 -11.56 20.52
C ASN A 589 17.86 -10.67 20.44
N ARG A 590 17.48 -10.17 19.26
CA ARG A 590 16.19 -9.47 19.14
C ARG A 590 15.07 -10.43 19.56
N MET A 591 14.24 -10.00 20.50
CA MET A 591 13.14 -10.80 21.00
C MET A 591 12.06 -10.95 19.93
N GLU A 592 11.71 -12.18 19.60
CA GLU A 592 10.61 -12.55 18.71
C GLU A 592 9.40 -12.97 19.55
N LEU A 593 8.23 -12.37 19.28
CA LEU A 593 6.97 -12.76 19.91
C LEU A 593 6.63 -14.20 19.51
N VAL A 594 6.18 -15.03 20.46
CA VAL A 594 5.74 -16.43 20.19
C VAL A 594 4.35 -16.73 20.73
N ASN A 595 3.92 -16.01 21.77
CA ASN A 595 2.59 -16.13 22.35
C ASN A 595 1.94 -14.75 22.51
N PRO A 596 1.31 -14.19 21.45
CA PRO A 596 0.63 -12.89 21.54
C PRO A 596 -0.42 -12.81 22.65
N ARG A 597 -1.17 -13.89 22.95
CA ARG A 597 -2.16 -13.86 24.04
C ARG A 597 -1.51 -13.76 25.40
N GLY A 598 -0.52 -14.61 25.68
CA GLY A 598 0.22 -14.59 26.95
C GLY A 598 0.92 -13.26 27.15
N PHE A 599 1.53 -12.73 26.09
CA PHE A 599 2.14 -11.40 26.09
C PHE A 599 1.13 -10.32 26.51
N LEU A 600 -0.02 -10.22 25.84
CA LEU A 600 -1.04 -9.21 26.16
C LEU A 600 -1.66 -9.37 27.56
N LEU A 601 -1.63 -10.58 28.12
CA LEU A 601 -2.17 -10.85 29.46
C LEU A 601 -1.19 -10.58 30.60
N GLN A 602 0.10 -10.84 30.38
CA GLN A 602 1.09 -10.99 31.47
C GLN A 602 2.30 -10.06 31.33
N ASP A 603 2.71 -9.77 30.09
CA ASP A 603 4.02 -9.18 29.85
C ASP A 603 3.95 -7.79 29.21
N TYR A 604 2.82 -7.44 28.59
CA TYR A 604 2.63 -6.15 27.92
C TYR A 604 2.96 -4.97 28.84
N PRO A 605 3.78 -4.00 28.39
CA PRO A 605 4.31 -3.82 27.02
C PRO A 605 5.69 -4.47 26.75
N VAL A 606 6.26 -5.24 27.68
CA VAL A 606 7.64 -5.73 27.59
C VAL A 606 7.70 -7.16 27.05
N MET A 607 8.37 -7.37 25.91
CA MET A 607 8.61 -8.73 25.40
C MET A 607 9.64 -9.48 26.26
N LYS A 608 9.23 -10.58 26.89
CA LYS A 608 10.09 -11.46 27.69
C LYS A 608 9.64 -12.92 27.60
N GLU A 609 10.50 -13.83 28.04
CA GLU A 609 10.13 -15.25 28.16
C GLU A 609 9.02 -15.44 29.21
N PRO A 610 8.10 -16.40 29.01
CA PRO A 610 8.06 -17.39 27.93
C PRO A 610 7.32 -16.92 26.67
N ASN A 611 6.68 -15.75 26.67
CA ASN A 611 5.78 -15.32 25.59
C ASN A 611 6.51 -14.65 24.41
N ALA A 612 7.77 -14.32 24.57
CA ALA A 612 8.73 -13.98 23.53
C ALA A 612 10.05 -14.70 23.78
N ARG A 613 10.89 -14.87 22.75
CA ARG A 613 12.21 -15.51 22.89
C ARG A 613 13.25 -14.86 21.97
N PRO A 614 14.56 -14.96 22.26
CA PRO A 614 15.60 -14.51 21.34
C PRO A 614 15.49 -15.20 19.98
N GLN A 615 15.61 -14.44 18.88
CA GLN A 615 15.41 -14.98 17.53
C GLN A 615 16.39 -16.09 17.13
N TYR A 616 17.59 -16.17 17.71
CA TYR A 616 18.49 -17.30 17.43
C TYR A 616 17.85 -18.66 17.76
N LYS A 617 16.95 -18.72 18.76
CA LYS A 617 16.24 -19.94 19.13
C LYS A 617 15.26 -20.38 18.04
N SER A 618 14.67 -19.44 17.27
CA SER A 618 13.81 -19.79 16.14
C SER A 618 14.60 -20.35 14.95
N TRP A 619 15.92 -20.14 14.92
CA TRP A 619 16.82 -20.75 13.94
C TRP A 619 17.37 -22.12 14.36
N GLY A 620 16.88 -22.66 15.49
CA GLY A 620 17.34 -23.95 16.02
C GLY A 620 18.70 -23.89 16.74
N LEU A 621 19.22 -22.69 17.01
CA LEU A 621 20.47 -22.52 17.73
C LEU A 621 20.24 -22.59 19.24
N LYS A 622 21.11 -23.31 19.96
CA LYS A 622 21.09 -23.39 21.43
C LYS A 622 21.68 -22.14 22.10
N GLN A 623 22.67 -21.55 21.44
CA GLN A 623 23.36 -20.34 21.86
C GLN A 623 23.87 -19.58 20.63
N ILE A 624 24.33 -18.35 20.84
CA ILE A 624 24.96 -17.55 19.79
C ILE A 624 26.29 -18.21 19.39
N PRO A 625 26.55 -18.46 18.10
CA PRO A 625 27.84 -18.98 17.65
C PRO A 625 28.98 -18.04 18.04
N ALA A 626 30.15 -18.57 18.37
CA ALA A 626 31.36 -17.76 18.58
C ALA A 626 31.69 -16.93 17.32
N GLY A 627 32.24 -15.75 17.52
CA GLY A 627 32.49 -14.75 16.47
C GLY A 627 33.98 -14.58 16.21
N ASP A 628 34.66 -15.70 16.02
CA ASP A 628 36.12 -15.80 15.93
C ASP A 628 36.61 -15.82 14.48
#